data_AF-A0A3M0SNC0-F1
#
_entry.id   AF-A0A3M0SNC0-F1
#
_cell.length_a   1.000
_cell.length_b   1.000
_cell.length_c   1.000
_cell.angle_alpha   90.00
_cell.angle_beta   90.00
_cell.angle_gamma   90.00
#
_symmetry.space_group_name_H-M   'P 1'
#
loop_
_entity.id
_entity.type
_entity.pdbx_description
1 polymer ?
#
loop_
_entity_poly.entity_id
_entity_poly.type
_entity_poly.pdbx_seq_one_letter_code
_entity_poly.pdbx_strand_id
1 'polypeptide(L)' 'MTKVTNLSVEVLKYFNKEEIYDEYEYCEIKIYILSSLILEENVHIFMLPKIPFMKPAFSANGIKYN' A
#
# COMPACT_ATOMS: atom_id res chain seq x y z
N MET A 1 20.92 7.05 6.88
CA MET A 1 19.89 6.00 6.72
C MET A 1 18.54 6.59 7.08
N THR A 2 17.75 6.98 6.09
CA THR A 2 16.43 7.58 6.32
C THR A 2 15.40 6.47 6.39
N LYS A 3 15.01 6.08 7.60
CA LYS A 3 14.00 5.06 7.85
C LYS A 3 12.63 5.73 7.75
N VAL A 4 11.97 5.63 6.60
CA VAL A 4 10.57 6.07 6.45
C VAL A 4 9.68 4.94 6.98
N THR A 5 8.93 5.22 8.04
CA THR A 5 8.22 4.21 8.83
C THR A 5 6.74 4.06 8.53
N ASN A 6 6.14 4.81 7.60
CA ASN A 6 4.72 4.62 7.28
C ASN A 6 4.43 5.02 5.84
N LEU A 7 4.18 4.03 4.96
CA LEU A 7 3.57 4.26 3.66
C LEU A 7 2.05 4.28 3.82
N SER A 8 1.43 5.41 3.46
CA SER A 8 -0.02 5.55 3.49
C SER A 8 -0.63 4.86 2.28
N VAL A 9 -1.61 3.98 2.51
CA VAL A 9 -2.36 3.30 1.47
C VAL A 9 -3.72 3.97 1.32
N GLU A 10 -4.06 4.38 0.10
CA GLU A 10 -5.34 5.01 -0.23
C GLU A 10 -6.23 4.07 -1.04
N VAL A 11 -7.53 4.00 -0.69
CA VAL A 11 -8.52 3.26 -1.48
C VAL A 11 -9.08 4.17 -2.57
N LEU A 12 -8.74 3.86 -3.81
CA LEU A 12 -9.19 4.59 -4.99
C LEU A 12 -10.43 3.91 -5.60
N LYS A 13 -11.49 4.68 -5.84
CA LYS A 13 -12.72 4.19 -6.52
C LYS A 13 -12.50 3.99 -8.02
N TYR A 14 -11.58 4.78 -8.60
CA TYR A 14 -11.16 4.70 -9.98
C TYR A 14 -9.63 4.75 -9.97
N PHE A 15 -9.00 3.69 -10.47
CA PHE A 15 -7.55 3.60 -10.62
C PHE A 15 -7.26 3.04 -12.02
N ASN A 16 -6.54 3.81 -12.82
CA ASN A 16 -5.98 3.33 -14.08
C ASN A 16 -4.56 2.87 -13.80
N LYS A 17 -4.33 1.57 -13.95
CA LYS A 17 -2.99 1.00 -13.77
C LYS A 17 -2.07 1.53 -14.86
N GLU A 18 -1.02 2.22 -14.44
CA GLU A 18 0.12 2.57 -15.29
C GLU A 18 1.20 1.49 -15.20
N GLU A 19 2.10 1.41 -16.19
CA GLU A 19 3.18 0.41 -16.23
C GLU A 19 4.20 0.54 -15.09
N ILE A 20 4.19 1.66 -14.36
CA ILE A 20 5.10 1.93 -13.23
C ILE A 20 4.70 1.22 -11.93
N TYR A 21 3.63 0.42 -11.95
CA TYR A 21 3.11 -0.28 -10.79
C TYR A 21 3.12 -1.81 -10.99
N ASP A 22 3.68 -2.50 -10.01
CA ASP A 22 3.51 -3.93 -9.81
C ASP A 22 2.14 -4.20 -9.19
N GLU A 23 1.47 -5.27 -9.61
CA GLU A 23 0.12 -5.66 -9.16
C GLU A 23 0.17 -6.93 -8.32
N TYR A 24 -0.49 -6.88 -7.17
CA TYR A 24 -0.66 -7.99 -6.25
C TYR A 24 -2.14 -8.16 -5.94
N GLU A 25 -2.58 -9.40 -5.67
CA GLU A 25 -3.96 -9.69 -5.28
C GLU A 25 -4.00 -10.45 -3.96
N TYR A 26 -4.83 -9.97 -3.03
CA TYR A 26 -5.08 -10.62 -1.75
C TYR A 26 -6.54 -10.46 -1.35
N CYS A 27 -7.26 -11.57 -1.14
CA CYS A 27 -8.69 -11.56 -0.77
C CYS A 27 -9.54 -10.65 -1.67
N GLU A 28 -9.40 -10.77 -3.00
CA GLU A 28 -10.12 -9.97 -4.01
C GLU A 28 -9.77 -8.47 -4.03
N ILE A 29 -8.79 -8.05 -3.23
CA ILE A 29 -8.26 -6.69 -3.21
C ILE A 29 -7.01 -6.65 -4.08
N LYS A 30 -7.04 -5.80 -5.11
CA LYS A 30 -5.86 -5.47 -5.91
C LYS A 30 -5.03 -4.40 -5.21
N ILE A 31 -3.75 -4.68 -5.03
CA ILE A 31 -2.76 -3.81 -4.43
C ILE A 31 -1.76 -3.44 -5.52
N TYR A 32 -1.54 -2.14 -5.70
CA TYR A 32 -0.59 -1.62 -6.68
C TYR A 32 0.57 -0.95 -5.96
N ILE A 33 1.79 -1.40 -6.24
CA ILE A 33 3.00 -0.87 -5.61
C ILE A 33 3.88 -0.31 -6.71
N LEU A 34 4.42 0.90 -6.51
CA LEU A 34 5.38 1.47 -7.45
C LEU A 34 6.58 0.52 -7.61
N SER A 35 6.91 0.15 -8.84
CA SER A 35 8.00 -0.80 -9.15
C SER A 35 9.38 -0.28 -8.76
N SER A 36 9.50 1.01 -8.40
CA SER A 36 10.72 1.61 -7.85
C SER A 36 10.92 1.37 -6.34
N LEU A 37 9.91 0.83 -5.65
CA LEU A 37 9.99 0.51 -4.23
C LEU A 37 10.54 -0.90 -4.02
N ILE A 38 11.32 -1.07 -2.96
CA ILE A 38 11.84 -2.36 -2.55
C ILE A 38 10.88 -2.98 -1.54
N LEU A 39 10.46 -4.22 -1.82
CA LEU A 39 9.68 -5.05 -0.91
C LEU A 39 10.62 -5.90 -0.07
N GLU A 40 10.48 -5.82 1.25
CA GLU A 40 11.13 -6.76 2.16
C GLU A 40 10.38 -8.10 2.16
N GLU A 41 11.03 -9.18 2.63
CA GLU A 41 10.41 -10.52 2.67
C GLU A 41 9.05 -10.56 3.41
N ASN A 42 8.83 -9.64 4.36
CA ASN A 42 7.62 -9.57 5.16
C ASN A 42 6.95 -8.19 4.98
N VAL A 43 6.07 -8.09 3.98
CA VAL A 43 5.21 -6.91 3.77
C VAL A 43 3.89 -7.11 4.52
N HIS A 44 3.52 -6.15 5.36
CA HIS A 44 2.26 -6.18 6.09
C HIS A 44 1.42 -4.97 5.72
N ILE A 45 0.26 -5.21 5.12
CA ILE A 45 -0.77 -4.18 4.89
C ILE A 45 -1.84 -4.38 5.95
N PHE A 46 -2.18 -3.30 6.65
CA PHE A 46 -3.19 -3.36 7.72
C PHE A 46 -4.12 -2.15 7.64
N MET A 47 -5.37 -2.40 8.02
CA MET A 47 -6.39 -1.36 8.12
C MET A 47 -6.25 -0.66 9.47
N LEU A 48 -6.20 0.67 9.45
CA LEU A 48 -6.24 1.47 10.67
C LEU A 48 -7.63 1.38 11.31
N PRO A 49 -7.75 1.65 12.64
CA PRO A 49 -9.02 1.63 13.33
C PRO A 49 -10.08 2.46 12.59
N LYS A 50 -11.24 1.86 12.33
CA LYS A 50 -12.32 2.47 11.56
C LYS A 50 -12.95 3.60 12.37
N ILE A 51 -12.83 4.83 11.89
CA ILE A 51 -13.53 5.99 12.44
C ILE A 51 -14.91 6.09 11.76
N PRO A 52 -16.02 6.24 12.52
CA PRO A 52 -17.34 6.43 11.93
C PRO A 52 -17.35 7.59 10.93
N PHE A 53 -18.07 7.42 9.82
CA PHE A 53 -18.20 8.42 8.73
C PHE A 53 -16.93 8.74 7.95
N MET A 54 -15.79 8.09 8.23
CA MET A 54 -14.57 8.21 7.43
C MET A 54 -14.38 7.02 6.50
N LYS A 55 -13.72 7.27 5.35
CA LYS A 55 -13.24 6.20 4.49
C LYS A 55 -12.21 5.37 5.26
N PRO A 56 -12.15 4.05 5.04
CA PRO A 56 -11.14 3.20 5.65
C PRO A 56 -9.75 3.68 5.21
N ALA A 57 -8.84 3.77 6.17
CA ALA A 57 -7.44 4.12 5.95
C ALA A 57 -6.57 2.89 6.16
N PHE A 58 -5.54 2.75 5.34
CA PHE A 58 -4.65 1.61 5.35
C PHE A 58 -3.20 2.09 5.50
N SER A 59 -2.36 1.25 6.10
CA SER A 59 -0.92 1.49 6.21
C SER A 59 -0.16 0.22 5.83
N ALA A 60 1.10 0.39 5.42
CA ALA A 60 1.98 -0.70 5.03
C ALA A 60 3.33 -0.64 5.77
N ASN A 61 3.79 -1.80 6.22
CA ASN A 61 5.14 -2.06 6.73
C ASN A 61 5.90 -2.97 5.77
N GLY A 62 7.24 -2.85 5.74
CA GLY A 62 8.11 -3.71 4.91
C GLY A 62 8.28 -3.22 3.46
N ILE A 63 7.92 -1.97 3.16
CA ILE A 63 8.13 -1.34 1.85
C ILE A 63 9.10 -0.16 2.04
N LYS A 64 10.15 -0.08 1.22
CA LYS A 64 11.21 0.92 1.33
C LYS A 64 11.48 1.61 -0.01
N TYR A 65 11.97 2.84 0.05
CA TYR A 65 12.61 3.48 -1.11
C TYR A 65 14.02 2.91 -1.28
N ASN A 66 14.45 2.79 -2.54
CA ASN A 66 15.83 2.52 -2.89
C ASN A 66 16.73 3.72 -2.51
#